data_AF-A0A6P0U224-F1
#
_entry.id   AF-A0A6P0U224-F1
#
_cell.length_a   1.000
_cell.length_b   1.000
_cell.length_c   1.000
_cell.angle_alpha   90.00
_cell.angle_beta   90.00
_cell.angle_gamma   90.00
#
_symmetry.space_group_name_H-M   'P 1'
#
loop_
_entity.id
_entity.type
_entity.pdbx_description
1 polymer ?
#
loop_
_entity_poly.entity_id
_entity_poly.type
_entity_poly.pdbx_seq_one_letter_code
_entity_poly.pdbx_strand_id
1 'polypeptide(L)' 'MIAQPENSQKMTAEEYLEWEAKQEFRHEYIDGEILAMTGASLPHVDIALS' A
#
# COMPACT_ATOMS: atom_id res chain seq x y z
N MET A 1 -7.30 14.50 22.17
CA MET A 1 -6.22 13.65 21.62
C MET A 1 -5.43 14.54 20.68
N ILE A 2 -4.13 14.70 20.93
CA ILE A 2 -3.23 15.60 20.19
C ILE A 2 -2.79 14.88 18.91
N ALA A 3 -3.14 15.42 17.75
CA ALA A 3 -2.58 15.00 16.46
C ALA A 3 -1.12 15.46 16.44
N GLN A 4 -0.23 14.55 16.80
CA GLN A 4 1.20 14.72 16.58
C GLN A 4 1.40 14.74 15.06
N PRO A 5 2.12 15.71 14.48
CA PRO A 5 2.55 15.58 13.10
C PRO A 5 3.50 14.38 13.10
N GLU A 6 2.95 13.23 12.75
CA GLU A 6 3.72 12.08 12.32
C GLU A 6 4.70 12.64 11.30
N ASN A 7 5.99 12.63 11.66
CA ASN A 7 7.06 12.65 10.68
C ASN A 7 6.78 11.46 9.80
N SER A 8 5.93 11.63 8.78
CA SER A 8 5.73 10.68 7.71
C SER A 8 7.06 10.67 7.00
N GLN A 9 8.01 9.89 7.52
CA GLN A 9 9.16 9.45 6.74
C GLN A 9 8.53 8.73 5.56
N LYS A 10 8.37 9.49 4.47
CA LYS A 10 7.98 8.98 3.17
C LYS A 10 8.93 7.83 2.91
N MET A 11 8.39 6.61 2.86
CA MET A 11 9.20 5.47 2.48
C MET A 11 9.70 5.72 1.07
N THR A 12 10.96 5.39 0.80
CA THR A 12 11.41 5.34 -0.59
C THR A 12 10.76 4.16 -1.31
N ALA A 13 10.78 4.17 -2.64
CA ALA A 13 10.24 3.08 -3.42
C ALA A 13 10.93 1.73 -3.11
N GLU A 14 12.24 1.76 -2.82
CA GLU A 14 13.00 0.56 -2.43
C GLU A 14 12.55 0.01 -1.08
N GLU A 15 12.42 0.88 -0.07
CA GLU A 15 11.90 0.49 1.25
C GLU A 15 10.46 -0.04 1.16
N TYR A 16 9.64 0.55 0.29
CA TYR A 16 8.28 0.08 0.02
C TYR A 16 8.27 -1.35 -0.52
N LEU A 17 9.14 -1.68 -1.49
CA LEU A 17 9.19 -3.03 -2.06
C LEU A 17 9.60 -4.09 -1.02
N GLU A 18 10.59 -3.78 -0.18
CA GLU A 18 11.02 -4.69 0.89
C GLU A 18 9.96 -4.89 1.98
N TRP A 19 9.17 -3.84 2.24
CA TRP A 19 8.07 -3.89 3.19
C TRP A 19 6.83 -4.59 2.63
N GLU A 20 6.46 -4.33 1.36
CA GLU A 20 5.29 -4.92 0.69
C GLU A 20 5.42 -6.44 0.64
N ALA A 21 6.61 -6.97 0.37
CA ALA A 21 6.87 -8.42 0.34
C ALA A 21 6.56 -9.15 1.66
N LYS A 22 6.45 -8.42 2.78
CA LYS A 22 6.12 -8.96 4.11
C LYS A 22 4.64 -8.82 4.47
N GLN A 23 3.85 -8.11 3.67
CA GLN A 23 2.44 -7.88 3.94
C GLN A 23 1.57 -9.02 3.43
N GLU A 24 0.50 -9.31 4.15
CA GLU A 24 -0.50 -10.31 3.73
C GLU A 24 -1.37 -9.78 2.57
N PHE A 25 -1.53 -8.45 2.49
CA PHE A 25 -2.33 -7.78 1.48
C PHE A 25 -1.48 -6.83 0.63
N ARG A 26 -1.93 -6.61 -0.60
CA ARG A 26 -1.29 -5.65 -1.49
C ARG A 26 -1.62 -4.22 -1.06
N HIS A 27 -0.65 -3.35 -1.25
CA HIS A 27 -0.78 -1.92 -0.99
C HIS A 27 -0.42 -1.16 -2.28
N GLU A 28 -0.75 0.12 -2.34
CA GLU A 28 -0.33 1.04 -3.40
C GLU A 28 0.63 2.06 -2.82
N TYR A 29 1.71 2.31 -3.55
CA TYR A 29 2.70 3.32 -3.21
C TYR A 29 2.56 4.53 -4.11
N ILE A 30 2.28 5.70 -3.54
CA ILE A 30 2.10 6.96 -4.27
C ILE A 30 2.88 8.08 -3.56
N ASP A 31 3.94 8.58 -4.19
CA ASP A 31 4.75 9.72 -3.69
C ASP A 31 5.24 9.60 -2.22
N GLY A 32 5.54 8.37 -1.77
CA GLY A 32 5.96 8.12 -0.39
C GLY A 32 4.83 7.71 0.56
N GLU A 33 3.59 7.69 0.08
CA GLU A 33 2.41 7.28 0.83
C GLU A 33 2.04 5.84 0.48
N ILE A 34 1.57 5.11 1.49
CA ILE A 34 1.11 3.72 1.37
C ILE A 34 -0.40 3.70 1.57
N LEU A 35 -1.11 3.24 0.55
CA LEU A 35 -2.56 3.11 0.54
C LEU A 35 -2.92 1.62 0.60
N ALA A 36 -3.78 1.24 1.54
CA ALA A 36 -4.29 -0.12 1.58
C ALA A 36 -5.22 -0.34 0.39
N MET A 37 -4.88 -1.29 -0.50
CA MET A 37 -5.87 -1.74 -1.47
C MET A 37 -6.94 -2.51 -0.70
N THR A 38 -8.16 -2.01 -0.72
CA THR A 38 -9.31 -2.79 -0.24
C THR A 38 -9.46 -3.95 -1.21
N GLY A 39 -9.14 -5.17 -0.73
CA GLY A 39 -8.84 -6.33 -1.56
C GLY A 39 -9.69 -6.48 -2.82
N ALA A 40 -9.04 -6.75 -3.95
CA ALA A 40 -9.71 -7.01 -5.21
C ALA A 40 -10.74 -8.12 -5.01
N SER A 41 -12.03 -7.76 -5.09
CA SER A 41 -13.11 -8.74 -5.01
C SER A 41 -12.93 -9.76 -6.15
N LEU A 42 -13.34 -11.02 -5.97
CA LEU A 42 -13.22 -12.05 -7.02
C LEU A 42 -13.66 -11.57 -8.43
N PRO A 43 -14.76 -10.80 -8.59
CA PRO A 43 -15.16 -10.25 -9.88
C PRO A 43 -14.17 -9.22 -10.46
N HIS A 44 -13.47 -8.47 -9.60
CA HIS A 44 -12.47 -7.49 -10.01
C HIS A 44 -11.19 -8.18 -10.52
N VAL A 45 -10.81 -9.31 -9.91
CA VAL A 45 -9.68 -10.13 -10.37
C VAL A 45 -9.99 -10.81 -11.71
N ASP A 46 -11.22 -11.28 -11.89
CA ASP A 46 -11.67 -11.98 -13.11
C ASP A 46 -11.57 -11.10 -14.37
N ILE A 47 -11.93 -9.81 -14.25
CA ILE A 47 -11.79 -8.83 -15.33
C ILE A 47 -10.31 -8.55 -15.65
N ALA A 48 -9.45 -8.50 -14.64
CA ALA A 48 -8.03 -8.21 -14.82
C ALA A 48 -7.25 -9.40 -15.45
N LEU A 49 -7.77 -10.62 -15.32
CA LEU A 49 -7.18 -11.84 -15.89
C LEU A 49 -7.72 -12.21 -17.28
N SER A 50 -8.75 -11.51 -17.78
CA SER A 50 -9.33 -11.72 -19.12
C SER A 50 -8.59 -10.97 -20.22
#